data_AF-A0A4R6UPF1-F1
#
_entry.id   AF-A0A4R6UPF1-F1
#
_cell.length_a   1.000
_cell.length_b   1.000
_cell.length_c   1.000
_cell.angle_alpha   90.00
_cell.angle_beta   90.00
_cell.angle_gamma   90.00
#
_symmetry.space_group_name_H-M   'P 1'
#
loop_
_entity.id
_entity.type
_entity.pdbx_description
1 polymer ?
#
loop_
_entity_poly.entity_id
_entity_poly.type
_entity_poly.pdbx_seq_one_letter_code
_entity_poly.pdbx_strand_id
1 'polypeptide(L)' 'MGKRYHAMTDTAAAIPGMLVNRAADGGEHKAVRLGHPSGTLRVGAQIENVNGQWIVRKVIMGCRARGLMAGGVRVPA' A
#
# COMPACT_ATOMS: atom_id res chain seq x y z
N MET A 1 5.93 12.44 12.29
CA MET A 1 5.65 13.81 11.82
C MET A 1 4.26 14.36 12.18
N GLY A 2 3.47 13.77 13.08
CA GLY A 2 2.24 14.38 13.68
C GLY A 2 1.12 14.85 12.74
N LYS A 3 1.34 14.87 11.42
CA LYS A 3 0.44 15.35 10.38
C LYS A 3 -0.16 14.14 9.67
N ARG A 4 -1.40 14.31 9.22
CA ARG A 4 -2.08 13.32 8.37
C ARG A 4 -1.35 13.22 7.04
N TYR A 5 -1.17 11.99 6.58
CA TYR A 5 -0.65 11.74 5.23
C TYR A 5 -1.71 12.12 4.19
N HIS A 6 -1.27 12.71 3.08
CA HIS A 6 -2.16 13.07 1.96
C HIS A 6 -2.45 11.87 1.04
N ALA A 7 -1.57 10.86 1.04
CA ALA A 7 -1.67 9.62 0.28
C ALA A 7 -1.41 8.39 1.17
N MET A 8 -1.58 7.19 0.62
CA MET A 8 -1.54 5.94 1.39
C MET A 8 -0.85 4.81 0.62
N THR A 9 -0.33 3.83 1.37
CA THR A 9 0.06 2.49 0.89
C THR A 9 -0.45 1.47 1.93
N ASP A 10 -1.10 0.39 1.52
CA ASP A 10 -1.59 -0.65 2.44
C ASP A 10 -1.75 -2.02 1.74
N THR A 11 -1.49 -3.11 2.46
CA THR A 11 -1.61 -4.50 2.02
C THR A 11 -2.52 -5.35 2.93
N ALA A 12 -2.96 -4.81 4.07
CA ALA A 12 -3.71 -5.56 5.09
C ALA A 12 -5.11 -5.99 4.61
N ALA A 13 -5.66 -5.31 3.60
CA ALA A 13 -6.97 -5.64 3.03
C ALA A 13 -7.03 -7.03 2.37
N ALA A 14 -5.90 -7.62 2.01
CA ALA A 14 -5.84 -8.96 1.42
C ALA A 14 -5.72 -10.08 2.48
N ILE A 15 -5.66 -9.75 3.78
CA ILE A 15 -5.66 -10.73 4.87
C ILE A 15 -7.07 -10.86 5.45
N PRO A 16 -7.75 -12.01 5.27
CA PRO A 16 -9.10 -12.23 5.80
C PRO A 16 -9.21 -11.96 7.30
N GLY A 17 -10.24 -11.23 7.71
CA GLY A 17 -10.55 -10.96 9.13
C GLY A 17 -9.82 -9.76 9.74
N MET A 18 -8.78 -9.22 9.10
CA MET A 18 -8.19 -7.94 9.53
C MET A 18 -9.19 -6.80 9.42
N LEU A 19 -9.01 -5.73 10.23
CA LEU A 19 -9.95 -4.61 10.25
C LEU A 19 -10.13 -3.98 8.87
N VAL A 20 -9.04 -3.78 8.12
CA VAL A 20 -9.08 -3.22 6.76
C VAL A 20 -9.80 -4.15 5.79
N ASN A 21 -9.57 -5.46 5.89
CA ASN A 21 -10.25 -6.46 5.08
C ASN A 21 -11.77 -6.45 5.32
N ARG A 22 -12.19 -6.41 6.60
CA ARG A 22 -13.61 -6.30 6.96
C ARG A 22 -14.26 -4.99 6.50
N ALA A 23 -13.51 -3.89 6.53
CA ALA A 23 -13.96 -2.60 5.99
C ALA A 23 -14.08 -2.61 4.45
N ALA A 24 -13.47 -3.59 3.77
CA ALA A 24 -13.53 -3.80 2.33
C ALA A 24 -14.47 -4.97 1.94
N ASP A 25 -15.50 -5.24 2.76
CA ASP A 25 -16.51 -6.30 2.60
C ASP A 25 -16.09 -7.71 3.07
N GLY A 26 -14.88 -7.89 3.62
CA GLY A 26 -14.51 -9.06 4.43
C GLY A 26 -14.21 -10.36 3.67
N GLY A 27 -13.94 -10.29 2.37
CA GLY A 27 -13.65 -11.46 1.54
C GLY A 27 -12.17 -11.68 1.24
N GLU A 28 -11.85 -12.67 0.40
CA GLU A 28 -10.52 -12.78 -0.19
C GLU A 28 -10.34 -11.77 -1.31
N HIS A 29 -9.63 -10.68 -1.04
CA HIS A 29 -9.35 -9.66 -2.04
C HIS A 29 -7.94 -9.81 -2.59
N LYS A 30 -7.83 -10.19 -3.87
CA LYS A 30 -6.56 -10.10 -4.62
C LYS A 30 -6.13 -8.66 -4.86
N ALA A 31 -7.10 -7.74 -4.90
CA ALA A 31 -6.88 -6.30 -4.95
C ALA A 31 -8.07 -5.53 -4.39
N VAL A 32 -7.78 -4.41 -3.74
CA VAL A 32 -8.78 -3.46 -3.22
C VAL A 32 -8.53 -2.06 -3.76
N ARG A 33 -9.57 -1.22 -3.76
CA ARG A 33 -9.46 0.20 -4.05
C ARG A 33 -9.66 0.99 -2.77
N LEU A 34 -8.63 1.71 -2.37
CA LEU A 34 -8.60 2.47 -1.13
C LEU A 34 -8.79 3.95 -1.43
N GLY A 35 -9.72 4.59 -0.72
CA GLY A 35 -9.87 6.05 -0.74
C GLY A 35 -8.85 6.73 0.18
N HIS A 36 -8.29 7.86 -0.26
CA HIS A 36 -7.44 8.74 0.55
C HIS A 36 -7.75 10.21 0.20
N PRO A 37 -7.29 11.19 1.01
CA PRO A 37 -7.64 12.60 0.78
C PRO A 37 -7.30 13.16 -0.61
N SER A 38 -6.38 12.53 -1.34
CA SER A 38 -5.97 12.94 -2.69
C SER A 38 -6.48 12.01 -3.80
N GLY A 39 -7.43 11.10 -3.53
CA GLY A 39 -8.07 10.27 -4.55
C GLY A 39 -8.24 8.80 -4.16
N THR A 40 -8.05 7.90 -5.13
CA THR A 40 -8.13 6.45 -4.89
C THR A 40 -6.87 5.75 -5.37
N LEU A 41 -6.46 4.72 -4.64
CA LEU A 41 -5.35 3.85 -5.00
C LEU A 41 -5.83 2.41 -5.10
N ARG A 42 -5.58 1.75 -6.23
CA ARG A 42 -5.78 0.30 -6.35
C ARG A 42 -4.50 -0.41 -5.91
N VAL A 43 -4.60 -1.25 -4.88
CA VAL A 43 -3.48 -2.06 -4.39
C VAL A 43 -3.87 -3.52 -4.45
N GLY A 44 -3.00 -4.34 -5.04
CA GLY A 44 -3.09 -5.79 -5.04
C GLY A 44 -2.01 -6.41 -4.18
N ALA A 45 -2.34 -7.52 -3.52
CA ALA A 45 -1.38 -8.32 -2.79
C ALA A 45 -1.68 -9.81 -2.97
N GLN A 46 -0.63 -10.61 -3.12
CA GLN A 46 -0.69 -12.06 -3.03
C GLN A 46 -0.18 -12.46 -1.65
N ILE A 47 -1.05 -13.12 -0.88
CA ILE A 47 -0.77 -13.51 0.50
C ILE A 47 -1.09 -14.98 0.66
N GLU A 48 -0.26 -15.69 1.42
CA GLU A 48 -0.42 -17.10 1.73
C GLU A 48 -0.40 -17.29 3.25
N ASN A 49 -1.24 -18.19 3.77
CA ASN A 49 -1.10 -18.65 5.15
C ASN A 49 -0.21 -19.90 5.17
N VAL A 50 0.96 -19.80 5.80
CA VAL A 50 1.89 -20.91 5.97
C VAL A 50 2.01 -21.18 7.47
N ASN A 51 1.52 -22.34 7.92
CA ASN A 51 1.56 -22.76 9.32
C ASN A 51 0.99 -21.72 10.30
N GLY A 52 -0.14 -21.10 9.93
CA GLY A 52 -0.80 -20.07 10.76
C GLY A 52 -0.21 -18.66 10.61
N GLN A 53 0.84 -18.48 9.82
CA GLN A 53 1.47 -17.18 9.57
C GLN A 53 1.13 -16.65 8.17
N TRP A 54 0.69 -15.40 8.10
CA TRP A 54 0.43 -14.73 6.82
C TRP A 54 1.74 -14.21 6.20
N ILE A 55 2.04 -14.67 4.99
CA ILE A 55 3.22 -14.27 4.22
C ILE A 55 2.77 -13.49 2.99
N VAL A 56 3.24 -12.25 2.87
CA VAL A 56 3.04 -11.43 1.67
C VAL A 56 4.09 -11.82 0.63
N ARG A 57 3.66 -12.47 -0.46
CA ARG A 57 4.54 -12.90 -1.56
C ARG A 57 4.81 -11.79 -2.56
N LYS A 58 3.77 -11.01 -2.85
CA LYS A 58 3.82 -9.98 -3.88
C LYS A 58 2.88 -8.85 -3.52
N VAL A 59 3.32 -7.63 -3.80
CA VAL A 59 2.49 -6.44 -3.79
C VAL A 59 2.54 -5.80 -5.17
N ILE A 60 1.39 -5.37 -5.68
CA ILE A 60 1.24 -4.76 -6.99
C ILE A 60 0.51 -3.44 -6.82
N MET A 61 1.13 -2.37 -7.27
CA MET A 61 0.52 -1.04 -7.32
C MET A 61 1.10 -0.25 -8.50
N GLY A 62 0.32 0.70 -9.00
CA GLY A 62 0.80 1.65 -9.99
C GLY A 62 1.49 2.83 -9.32
N CYS A 63 2.72 3.14 -9.73
CA CYS A 63 3.36 4.42 -9.44
C CYS A 63 3.82 5.08 -10.74
N ARG A 64 3.83 6.42 -10.76
CA ARG A 64 4.37 7.20 -11.87
C ARG A 64 5.63 7.90 -11.38
N ALA A 65 6.66 7.91 -12.20
CA ALA A 65 7.93 8.58 -11.89
C ALA A 65 8.28 9.59 -12.98
N ARG A 66 9.00 10.64 -12.58
CA ARG A 66 9.61 11.62 -13.49
C ARG A 66 10.92 12.13 -12.88
N GLY A 67 11.91 12.44 -13.72
CA GLY A 67 13.09 13.18 -13.28
C GLY A 67 12.70 14.59 -12.86
N LEU A 68 13.15 15.01 -11.67
CA LEU A 68 12.94 16.37 -11.18
C LEU A 68 14.17 17.26 -11.38
N MET A 69 15.38 16.74 -11.09
CA MET A 69 16.65 17.40 -11.34
C MET A 69 17.77 16.39 -11.64
N ALA A 70 18.78 16.82 -12.38
CA ALA A 70 20.04 16.11 -12.60
C ALA A 70 21.21 17.02 -12.20
N GLY A 71 22.18 16.51 -11.44
CA GLY A 71 23.30 17.29 -10.88
C GLY A 71 23.82 16.70 -9.57
N GLY A 72 24.56 17.49 -8.79
CA GLY A 72 25.08 17.10 -7.47
C GLY A 72 24.46 17.92 -6.33
N VAL A 73 24.19 17.27 -5.19
CA VAL A 73 23.82 17.94 -3.93
C VAL A 73 25.10 18.34 -3.20
N ARG A 74 25.20 19.59 -2.74
CA ARG A 74 26.33 20.11 -1.95
C ARG A 74 25.83 20.42 -0.54
N VAL A 75 26.67 20.13 0.47
CA VAL A 75 26.41 20.48 1.89
C VAL A 75 27.62 21.23 2.46
N PRO A 76 27.44 22.11 3.47
CA PRO A 76 28.55 22.75 4.18
C PRO A 76 29.44 21.74 4.92
N ALA A 77 30.68 22.15 5.20
CA ALA A 77 31.60 21.45 6.12
C ALA A 77 31.30 21.82 7.57
#